data_AF-A0A6J8BJA1-F1
#
_entry.id   AF-A0A6J8BJA1-F1
#
_cell.length_a   1.000
_cell.length_b   1.000
_cell.length_c   1.000
_cell.angle_alpha   90.00
_cell.angle_beta   90.00
_cell.angle_gamma   90.00
#
_symmetry.space_group_name_H-M   'P 1'
#
loop_
_entity.id
_entity.type
_entity.pdbx_description
1 polymer ?
#
loop_
_entity_poly.entity_id
_entity_poly.type
_entity_poly.pdbx_seq_one_letter_code
_entity_poly.pdbx_strand_id
1 'polypeptide(L)'
;MAQSASKSCDICMSGPGHNYCEQCNQWLCENCKTLHLRSKISRNHTFLCGQNINPEEKLLCTEHDENFIFYCIDCDIPICKMCIVNKHKKHDTSEINESTQGLQAEVEQVIESKIKSVRTNLDKIEQGTKRYQSDVKEAIRTITEEGNQLKQLIDKKVQTMIASLEEKEATSLQALQSISAGFQNDLEKLKKCQNTFTNSQTITDVAKLLKQLKHIMSDLDDTEEKNPPLMPTVKYIMKKDITESEILKYFGDISVQEINYSNTVQESQKEKNQVMKTSSEVAIVSAGAKVMLYDNPSKKWVPAGSAQKISLSKVQIYRHTENNKFRIVGRKMANFEVSYFS
;
A
#
# COMPACT_ATOMS: atom_id res chain seq x y z
N MET A 1 -34.62 13.72 -4.36
CA MET A 1 -35.04 12.95 -3.17
C MET A 1 -36.41 13.47 -2.76
N ALA A 2 -37.49 12.81 -3.20
CA ALA A 2 -38.83 13.14 -2.73
C ALA A 2 -39.09 12.32 -1.46
N GLN A 3 -39.20 13.00 -0.31
CA GLN A 3 -39.63 12.39 0.94
C GLN A 3 -41.12 12.08 0.82
N SER A 4 -41.46 10.80 0.66
CA SER A 4 -42.82 10.28 0.72
C SER A 4 -43.34 10.49 2.14
N ALA A 5 -44.31 11.39 2.31
CA ALA A 5 -44.89 11.69 3.61
C ALA A 5 -45.45 10.42 4.26
N SER A 6 -44.99 10.09 5.48
CA SER A 6 -45.50 8.96 6.26
C SER A 6 -47.00 9.16 6.53
N LYS A 7 -47.83 8.30 5.95
CA LYS A 7 -49.29 8.31 6.15
C LYS A 7 -49.60 7.82 7.57
N SER A 8 -50.55 8.42 8.27
CA SER A 8 -51.02 7.98 9.60
C SER A 8 -52.04 6.84 9.48
N CYS A 9 -52.19 6.03 10.52
CA CYS A 9 -53.21 4.98 10.58
C CYS A 9 -54.64 5.59 10.65
N ASP A 10 -55.51 5.20 9.73
CA ASP A 10 -56.88 5.72 9.59
C ASP A 10 -57.84 5.21 10.69
N ILE A 11 -57.50 4.11 11.38
CA ILE A 11 -58.33 3.55 12.45
C ILE A 11 -57.99 4.14 13.82
N CYS A 12 -56.70 4.16 14.19
CA CYS A 12 -56.29 4.59 15.53
C CYS A 12 -55.71 6.01 15.58
N MET A 13 -55.44 6.63 14.43
CA MET A 13 -54.88 7.98 14.28
C MET A 13 -53.57 8.24 15.06
N SER A 14 -52.94 7.19 15.62
CA SER A 14 -51.87 7.32 16.62
C SER A 14 -50.53 6.72 16.16
N GLY A 15 -50.55 5.85 15.14
CA GLY A 15 -49.35 5.18 14.63
C GLY A 15 -49.17 5.39 13.13
N PRO A 16 -47.95 5.20 12.60
CA PRO A 16 -47.70 5.25 11.16
C PRO A 16 -48.48 4.13 10.44
N GLY A 17 -49.23 4.51 9.42
CA GLY A 17 -49.95 3.61 8.52
C GLY A 17 -48.97 3.04 7.49
N HIS A 18 -48.36 1.90 7.79
CA HIS A 18 -47.42 1.22 6.89
C HIS A 18 -48.09 0.23 5.93
N ASN A 19 -49.35 -0.12 6.19
CA ASN A 19 -50.07 -1.13 5.43
C ASN A 19 -51.32 -0.51 4.80
N TYR A 20 -51.44 -0.54 3.49
CA TYR A 20 -52.62 -0.03 2.78
C TYR A 20 -53.56 -1.19 2.44
N CYS A 21 -54.82 -1.12 2.88
CA CYS A 21 -55.87 -2.08 2.53
C CYS A 21 -56.56 -1.66 1.23
N GLU A 22 -56.45 -2.49 0.20
CA GLU A 22 -56.99 -2.17 -1.13
C GLU A 22 -58.53 -2.09 -1.15
N GLN A 23 -59.20 -3.00 -0.43
CA GLN A 23 -60.66 -3.10 -0.41
C GLN A 23 -61.31 -2.00 0.43
N CYS A 24 -60.63 -1.51 1.47
CA CYS A 24 -61.16 -0.46 2.35
C CYS A 24 -60.60 0.93 2.01
N ASN A 25 -59.59 1.01 1.14
CA ASN A 25 -58.86 2.24 0.81
C ASN A 25 -58.37 2.97 2.08
N GLN A 26 -57.76 2.20 2.98
CA GLN A 26 -57.36 2.66 4.33
C GLN A 26 -55.93 2.26 4.66
N TRP A 27 -55.19 3.19 5.24
CA TRP A 27 -53.87 3.01 5.82
C TRP A 27 -53.96 2.54 7.26
N LEU A 28 -53.26 1.45 7.57
CA LEU A 28 -53.35 0.76 8.85
C LEU A 28 -51.96 0.53 9.42
N CYS A 29 -51.79 0.83 10.72
CA CYS A 29 -50.63 0.34 11.46
C CYS A 29 -50.72 -1.18 11.64
N GLU A 30 -49.62 -1.83 12.02
CA GLU A 30 -49.57 -3.31 12.11
C GLU A 30 -50.64 -3.89 13.04
N ASN A 31 -50.93 -3.19 14.15
CA ASN A 31 -51.93 -3.63 15.11
C ASN A 31 -53.36 -3.52 14.53
N CYS A 32 -53.66 -2.42 13.84
CA CYS A 32 -54.96 -2.23 13.20
C CYS A 32 -55.17 -3.18 12.01
N LYS A 33 -54.13 -3.46 11.21
CA LYS A 33 -54.16 -4.52 10.17
C LYS A 33 -54.47 -5.88 10.78
N THR A 34 -53.83 -6.22 11.89
CA THR A 34 -54.04 -7.52 12.57
C THR A 34 -55.49 -7.66 13.04
N LEU A 35 -56.07 -6.61 13.62
CA LEU A 35 -57.49 -6.59 14.02
C LEU A 35 -58.42 -6.63 12.80
N HIS A 36 -58.07 -5.92 11.74
CA HIS A 36 -58.81 -5.89 10.48
C HIS A 36 -58.93 -7.28 9.86
N LEU A 37 -57.84 -8.04 9.81
CA LEU A 37 -57.84 -9.41 9.28
C LEU A 37 -58.53 -10.43 10.22
N ARG A 38 -58.76 -10.09 11.49
CA ARG A 38 -59.52 -10.95 12.43
C ARG A 38 -61.04 -10.80 12.30
N SER A 39 -61.52 -9.69 11.75
CA SER A 39 -62.95 -9.47 11.51
C SER A 39 -63.48 -10.39 10.40
N LYS A 40 -64.69 -10.94 10.58
CA LYS A 40 -65.32 -11.83 9.60
C LYS A 40 -65.51 -11.17 8.22
N ILE A 41 -65.62 -9.85 8.18
CA ILE A 41 -65.90 -9.07 6.96
C ILE A 41 -64.62 -8.82 6.15
N SER A 42 -63.51 -8.54 6.83
CA SER A 42 -62.26 -8.07 6.21
C SER A 42 -61.11 -9.08 6.28
N ARG A 43 -61.40 -10.33 6.64
CA ARG A 43 -60.40 -11.41 6.77
C ARG A 43 -59.63 -11.72 5.50
N ASN A 44 -60.25 -11.50 4.34
CA ASN A 44 -59.66 -11.79 3.02
C ASN A 44 -59.23 -10.50 2.30
N HIS A 45 -59.09 -9.38 3.01
CA HIS A 45 -58.63 -8.14 2.41
C HIS A 45 -57.11 -8.19 2.16
N THR A 46 -56.69 -7.58 1.06
CA THR A 46 -55.32 -7.54 0.56
C THR A 46 -54.65 -6.28 1.05
N PHE A 47 -53.37 -6.41 1.43
CA PHE A 47 -52.58 -5.32 1.98
C PHE A 47 -51.30 -5.12 1.18
N LEU A 48 -51.05 -3.87 0.79
CA LEU A 48 -49.75 -3.44 0.26
C LEU A 48 -48.88 -2.94 1.42
N CYS A 49 -47.63 -3.39 1.48
CA CYS A 49 -46.67 -3.04 2.54
C CYS A 49 -45.37 -2.52 1.91
N GLY A 50 -44.87 -1.37 2.37
CA GLY A 50 -43.66 -0.74 1.86
C GLY A 50 -43.59 0.76 2.13
N GLN A 51 -42.38 1.33 2.06
CA GLN A 51 -42.15 2.76 2.33
C GLN A 51 -42.59 3.69 1.18
N ASN A 52 -42.87 3.14 0.00
CA ASN A 52 -43.25 3.86 -1.23
C ASN A 52 -44.43 3.19 -1.93
N ILE A 53 -45.50 2.87 -1.19
CA ILE A 53 -46.73 2.36 -1.81
C ILE A 53 -47.42 3.53 -2.51
N ASN A 54 -47.64 3.43 -3.83
CA ASN A 54 -48.53 4.30 -4.57
C ASN A 54 -49.90 3.60 -4.74
N PRO A 55 -50.95 4.00 -3.99
CA PRO A 55 -52.28 3.37 -4.08
C PRO A 55 -52.95 3.53 -5.45
N GLU A 56 -52.50 4.47 -6.28
CA GLU A 56 -53.04 4.74 -7.62
C GLU A 56 -52.40 3.85 -8.70
N GLU A 57 -51.22 3.26 -8.43
CA GLU A 57 -50.60 2.25 -9.29
C GLU A 57 -51.16 0.88 -8.94
N LYS A 58 -52.34 0.58 -9.49
CA LYS A 58 -52.90 -0.77 -9.39
C LYS A 58 -52.01 -1.74 -10.15
N LEU A 59 -51.40 -2.70 -9.44
CA LEU A 59 -50.64 -3.80 -10.03
C LEU A 59 -51.60 -4.87 -10.56
N LEU A 60 -52.30 -4.52 -11.64
CA LEU A 60 -53.27 -5.38 -12.33
C LEU A 60 -52.66 -6.02 -13.56
N CYS A 61 -53.07 -7.25 -13.81
CA CYS A 61 -52.82 -7.93 -15.06
C CYS A 61 -53.47 -7.17 -16.20
N THR A 62 -52.65 -6.69 -17.13
CA THR A 62 -53.08 -5.92 -18.31
C THR A 62 -54.00 -6.69 -19.25
N GLU A 63 -53.99 -8.03 -19.20
CA GLU A 63 -54.82 -8.88 -20.04
C GLU A 63 -56.15 -9.29 -19.40
N HIS A 64 -56.22 -9.28 -18.06
CA HIS A 64 -57.35 -9.88 -17.32
C HIS A 64 -57.98 -8.94 -16.28
N ASP A 65 -57.42 -7.74 -16.09
CA ASP A 65 -57.89 -6.75 -15.10
C ASP A 65 -57.99 -7.32 -13.67
N GLU A 66 -57.09 -8.27 -13.34
CA GLU A 66 -57.02 -8.98 -12.06
C GLU A 66 -55.69 -8.75 -11.36
N ASN A 67 -55.68 -8.73 -10.01
CA ASN A 67 -54.46 -8.55 -9.22
C ASN A 67 -53.41 -9.63 -9.54
N PHE A 68 -52.15 -9.21 -9.63
CA PHE A 68 -51.03 -10.13 -9.63
C PHE A 68 -50.87 -10.78 -8.24
N ILE A 69 -51.10 -12.08 -8.16
CA ILE A 69 -51.03 -12.85 -6.91
C ILE A 69 -50.04 -14.03 -6.98
N PHE A 70 -49.56 -14.36 -8.18
CA PHE A 70 -48.57 -15.41 -8.41
C PHE A 70 -47.39 -14.86 -9.21
N TYR A 71 -46.26 -15.57 -9.18
CA TYR A 71 -45.07 -15.31 -9.99
C TYR A 71 -44.80 -16.54 -10.84
N CYS A 72 -44.60 -16.36 -12.15
CA CYS A 72 -44.19 -17.43 -13.04
C CYS A 72 -42.67 -17.51 -13.05
N ILE A 73 -42.10 -18.58 -12.52
CA ILE A 73 -40.65 -18.77 -12.44
C ILE A 73 -40.06 -18.95 -13.84
N ASP A 74 -40.73 -19.72 -14.71
CA ASP A 74 -40.24 -19.97 -16.07
C ASP A 74 -40.28 -18.73 -16.99
N CYS A 75 -41.02 -17.68 -16.63
CA CYS A 75 -41.19 -16.48 -17.45
C CYS A 75 -40.69 -15.21 -16.79
N ASP A 76 -40.24 -15.30 -15.53
CA ASP A 76 -39.80 -14.18 -14.71
C ASP A 76 -40.77 -12.98 -14.68
N ILE A 77 -42.07 -13.27 -14.56
CA ILE A 77 -43.11 -12.23 -14.54
C ILE A 77 -44.18 -12.51 -13.47
N PRO A 78 -44.76 -11.46 -12.88
CA PRO A 78 -45.97 -11.59 -12.05
C PRO A 78 -47.18 -11.94 -12.93
N ILE A 79 -48.04 -12.84 -12.42
CA ILE A 79 -49.23 -13.34 -13.14
C ILE A 79 -50.46 -13.37 -12.23
N CYS A 80 -51.66 -13.23 -12.82
CA CYS A 80 -52.93 -13.42 -12.11
C CYS A 80 -53.40 -14.89 -12.21
N LYS A 81 -54.48 -15.25 -11.50
CA LYS A 81 -55.07 -16.62 -11.56
C LYS A 81 -55.49 -17.01 -12.98
N MET A 82 -55.95 -16.07 -13.79
CA MET A 82 -56.39 -16.35 -15.17
C MET A 82 -55.21 -16.63 -16.10
N CYS A 83 -54.06 -15.98 -15.89
CA CYS A 83 -52.82 -16.27 -16.61
C CYS A 83 -52.33 -17.71 -16.39
N ILE A 84 -52.49 -18.26 -15.17
CA ILE A 84 -52.15 -19.66 -14.88
C ILE A 84 -52.98 -20.60 -15.76
N VAL A 85 -54.29 -20.40 -15.82
CA VAL A 85 -55.18 -21.30 -16.57
C VAL A 85 -54.94 -21.20 -18.07
N ASN A 86 -54.69 -19.99 -18.57
CA ASN A 86 -54.63 -19.73 -20.01
C ASN A 86 -53.25 -19.99 -20.61
N LYS A 87 -52.21 -19.35 -20.08
CA LYS A 87 -50.88 -19.29 -20.73
C LYS A 87 -49.80 -20.03 -19.94
N HIS A 88 -49.89 -20.07 -18.61
CA HIS A 88 -48.85 -20.58 -17.72
C HIS A 88 -49.21 -21.93 -17.06
N LYS A 89 -50.14 -22.69 -17.65
CA LYS A 89 -50.69 -23.93 -17.04
C LYS A 89 -49.66 -25.02 -16.79
N LYS A 90 -48.57 -25.00 -17.55
CA LYS A 90 -47.47 -25.97 -17.46
C LYS A 90 -46.19 -25.36 -16.90
N HIS A 91 -46.22 -24.10 -16.50
CA HIS A 91 -45.06 -23.42 -15.97
C HIS A 91 -45.03 -23.58 -14.45
N ASP A 92 -43.84 -23.49 -13.89
CA ASP A 92 -43.66 -23.42 -12.45
C ASP A 92 -44.09 -22.04 -11.94
N THR A 93 -44.99 -22.05 -10.96
CA THR A 93 -45.62 -20.84 -10.43
C THR A 93 -45.68 -20.91 -8.93
N SER A 94 -45.33 -19.80 -8.27
CA SER A 94 -45.34 -19.67 -6.82
C SER A 94 -46.13 -18.44 -6.40
N GLU A 95 -46.50 -18.35 -5.12
CA GLU A 95 -47.14 -17.15 -4.60
C GLU A 95 -46.18 -15.96 -4.74
N ILE A 96 -46.71 -14.80 -5.15
CA ILE A 96 -45.89 -13.63 -5.44
C ILE A 96 -45.11 -13.16 -4.21
N ASN A 97 -45.70 -13.29 -3.01
CA ASN A 97 -45.07 -12.90 -1.75
C ASN A 97 -43.89 -13.81 -1.38
N GLU A 98 -44.05 -15.12 -1.51
CA GLU A 98 -42.97 -16.10 -1.24
C GLU A 98 -41.80 -15.92 -2.22
N SER A 99 -42.13 -15.74 -3.50
CA SER A 99 -41.15 -15.49 -4.56
C SER A 99 -40.39 -14.19 -4.34
N THR A 100 -41.10 -13.13 -3.93
CA THR A 100 -40.49 -11.83 -3.63
C THR A 100 -39.55 -11.94 -2.43
N GLN A 101 -39.95 -12.64 -1.37
CA GLN A 101 -39.10 -12.85 -0.19
C GLN A 101 -37.85 -13.67 -0.53
N GLY A 102 -37.99 -14.73 -1.34
CA GLY A 102 -36.87 -15.54 -1.81
C GLY A 102 -35.87 -14.74 -2.64
N LEU A 103 -36.37 -13.98 -3.63
CA LEU A 103 -35.54 -13.11 -4.47
C LEU A 103 -34.86 -11.99 -3.66
N GLN A 104 -35.56 -11.40 -2.69
CA GLN A 104 -34.99 -10.39 -1.79
C GLN A 104 -33.82 -10.96 -0.98
N ALA A 105 -33.99 -12.14 -0.40
CA ALA A 105 -32.94 -12.80 0.38
C ALA A 105 -31.72 -13.17 -0.49
N GLU A 106 -31.94 -13.67 -1.71
CA GLU A 106 -30.85 -14.00 -2.65
C GLU A 106 -30.07 -12.75 -3.06
N VAL A 107 -30.77 -11.67 -3.44
CA VAL A 107 -30.15 -10.40 -3.80
C VAL A 107 -29.35 -9.83 -2.63
N GLU A 108 -29.91 -9.86 -1.41
CA GLU A 108 -29.23 -9.40 -0.20
C GLU A 108 -27.94 -10.19 0.04
N GLN A 109 -27.99 -11.52 -0.06
CA GLN A 109 -26.82 -12.39 0.11
C GLN A 109 -25.72 -12.11 -0.91
N VAL A 110 -26.07 -11.95 -2.19
CA VAL A 110 -25.10 -11.68 -3.26
C VAL A 110 -24.45 -10.30 -3.08
N ILE A 111 -25.26 -9.28 -2.77
CA ILE A 111 -24.77 -7.92 -2.53
C ILE A 111 -23.85 -7.90 -1.30
N GLU A 112 -24.25 -8.52 -0.20
CA GLU A 112 -23.44 -8.55 1.03
C GLU A 112 -22.09 -9.25 0.80
N SER A 113 -22.09 -10.36 0.07
CA SER A 113 -20.87 -11.08 -0.33
C SER A 113 -19.95 -10.19 -1.17
N LYS A 114 -20.49 -9.48 -2.17
CA LYS A 114 -19.70 -8.54 -3.01
C LYS A 114 -19.19 -7.35 -2.21
N ILE A 115 -20.00 -6.77 -1.31
CA ILE A 115 -19.59 -5.70 -0.40
C ILE A 115 -18.40 -6.17 0.44
N LYS A 116 -18.47 -7.37 1.02
CA LYS A 116 -17.39 -7.95 1.81
C LYS A 116 -16.11 -8.11 0.98
N SER A 117 -16.22 -8.66 -0.23
CA SER A 117 -15.09 -8.84 -1.15
C SER A 117 -14.41 -7.51 -1.49
N VAL A 118 -15.20 -6.49 -1.86
CA VAL A 118 -14.68 -5.15 -2.19
C VAL A 118 -14.01 -4.51 -0.97
N ARG A 119 -14.62 -4.62 0.22
CA ARG A 119 -14.02 -4.12 1.47
C ARG A 119 -12.67 -4.77 1.75
N THR A 120 -12.55 -6.09 1.60
CA THR A 120 -11.28 -6.80 1.78
C THR A 120 -10.22 -6.35 0.77
N ASN A 121 -10.60 -6.09 -0.49
CA ASN A 121 -9.65 -5.59 -1.48
C ASN A 121 -9.20 -4.15 -1.19
N LEU A 122 -10.11 -3.29 -0.73
CA LEU A 122 -9.78 -1.93 -0.29
C LEU A 122 -8.80 -1.95 0.89
N ASP A 123 -9.04 -2.78 1.89
CA ASP A 123 -8.16 -2.94 3.06
C ASP A 123 -6.75 -3.42 2.64
N LYS A 124 -6.66 -4.40 1.73
CA LYS A 124 -5.37 -4.84 1.17
C LYS A 124 -4.63 -3.73 0.45
N ILE A 125 -5.32 -2.91 -0.34
CA ILE A 125 -4.73 -1.76 -1.03
C ILE A 125 -4.26 -0.70 -0.04
N GLU A 126 -5.06 -0.41 0.98
CA GLU A 126 -4.72 0.57 2.01
C GLU A 126 -3.48 0.12 2.80
N GLN A 127 -3.46 -1.14 3.25
CA GLN A 127 -2.31 -1.73 3.94
C GLN A 127 -1.07 -1.76 3.05
N GLY A 128 -1.22 -2.16 1.79
CA GLY A 128 -0.14 -2.15 0.79
C GLY A 128 0.43 -0.74 0.57
N THR A 129 -0.43 0.27 0.50
CA THR A 129 -0.04 1.68 0.35
C THR A 129 0.74 2.17 1.56
N LYS A 130 0.27 1.89 2.77
CA LYS A 130 0.98 2.24 4.02
C LYS A 130 2.34 1.57 4.10
N ARG A 131 2.42 0.29 3.75
CA ARG A 131 3.68 -0.46 3.71
C ARG A 131 4.65 0.15 2.71
N TYR A 132 4.21 0.40 1.48
CA TYR A 132 5.06 1.02 0.45
C TYR A 132 5.58 2.40 0.87
N GLN A 133 4.73 3.23 1.49
CA GLN A 133 5.18 4.52 2.05
C GLN A 133 6.23 4.35 3.15
N SER A 134 6.11 3.32 3.99
CA SER A 134 7.11 2.99 5.00
C SER A 134 8.42 2.53 4.37
N ASP A 135 8.35 1.66 3.36
CA ASP A 135 9.52 1.13 2.65
C ASP A 135 10.30 2.26 1.97
N VAL A 136 9.60 3.20 1.31
CA VAL A 136 10.22 4.40 0.70
C VAL A 136 10.88 5.29 1.74
N LYS A 137 10.22 5.54 2.87
CA LYS A 137 10.80 6.35 3.96
C LYS A 137 12.07 5.72 4.53
N GLU A 138 12.04 4.39 4.71
CA GLU A 138 13.20 3.66 5.23
C GLU A 138 14.35 3.66 4.22
N ALA A 139 14.08 3.47 2.93
CA ALA A 139 15.09 3.58 1.89
C ALA A 139 15.75 4.97 1.87
N ILE A 140 14.96 6.04 1.94
CA ILE A 140 15.48 7.42 2.02
C ILE A 140 16.35 7.60 3.26
N ARG A 141 15.91 7.08 4.42
CA ARG A 141 16.66 7.17 5.68
C ARG A 141 18.02 6.48 5.55
N THR A 142 18.06 5.27 5.01
CA THR A 142 19.30 4.50 4.82
C THR A 142 20.26 5.21 3.86
N ILE A 143 19.79 5.64 2.70
CA ILE A 143 20.62 6.38 1.72
C ILE A 143 21.21 7.66 2.34
N THR A 144 20.40 8.38 3.13
CA THR A 144 20.84 9.60 3.81
C THR A 144 21.91 9.30 4.87
N GLU A 145 21.73 8.24 5.65
CA GLU A 145 22.67 7.83 6.70
C GLU A 145 24.02 7.40 6.10
N GLU A 146 24.00 6.59 5.05
CA GLU A 146 25.22 6.19 4.31
C GLU A 146 25.97 7.41 3.76
N GLY A 147 25.24 8.35 3.15
CA GLY A 147 25.84 9.61 2.67
C GLY A 147 26.45 10.45 3.79
N ASN A 148 25.78 10.55 4.94
CA ASN A 148 26.29 11.28 6.10
C ASN A 148 27.57 10.64 6.67
N GLN A 149 27.65 9.30 6.71
CA GLN A 149 28.84 8.58 7.16
C GLN A 149 30.04 8.87 6.27
N LEU A 150 29.87 8.83 4.94
CA LEU A 150 30.93 9.19 3.99
C LEU A 150 31.39 10.64 4.18
N LYS A 151 30.44 11.57 4.33
CA LYS A 151 30.73 12.98 4.60
C LYS A 151 31.54 13.14 5.89
N GLN A 152 31.18 12.46 6.96
CA GLN A 152 31.92 12.52 8.24
C GLN A 152 33.37 12.03 8.10
N LEU A 153 33.60 10.97 7.32
CA LEU A 153 34.96 10.48 7.06
C LEU A 153 35.81 11.50 6.31
N ILE A 154 35.22 12.16 5.30
CA ILE A 154 35.87 13.24 4.54
C ILE A 154 36.16 14.42 5.45
N ASP A 155 35.17 14.91 6.20
CA ASP A 155 35.29 16.03 7.12
C ASP A 155 36.39 15.77 8.16
N LYS A 156 36.42 14.57 8.76
CA LYS A 156 37.47 14.16 9.70
C LYS A 156 38.85 14.17 9.07
N LYS A 157 38.97 13.73 7.81
CA LYS A 157 40.24 13.73 7.08
C LYS A 157 40.73 15.16 6.81
N VAL A 158 39.83 16.04 6.38
CA VAL A 158 40.12 17.47 6.17
C VAL A 158 40.59 18.12 7.47
N GLN A 159 39.85 17.94 8.56
CA GLN A 159 40.21 18.48 9.88
C GLN A 159 41.58 18.00 10.35
N THR A 160 41.87 16.70 10.17
CA THR A 160 43.19 16.14 10.54
C THR A 160 44.33 16.76 9.72
N MET A 161 44.10 17.00 8.42
CA MET A 161 45.12 17.62 7.56
C MET A 161 45.35 19.09 7.91
N ILE A 162 44.28 19.84 8.21
CA ILE A 162 44.37 21.23 8.66
C ILE A 162 45.11 21.32 10.00
N ALA A 163 44.70 20.54 11.00
CA ALA A 163 45.33 20.54 12.32
C ALA A 163 46.84 20.21 12.24
N SER A 164 47.23 19.25 11.40
CA SER A 164 48.65 18.93 11.18
C SER A 164 49.43 20.07 10.52
N LEU A 165 48.79 20.86 9.65
CA LEU A 165 49.43 22.04 9.06
C LEU A 165 49.57 23.17 10.08
N GLU A 166 48.53 23.45 10.87
CA GLU A 166 48.54 24.46 11.93
C GLU A 166 49.60 24.14 13.01
N GLU A 167 49.74 22.86 13.39
CA GLU A 167 50.77 22.42 14.35
C GLU A 167 52.20 22.66 13.80
N LYS A 168 52.42 22.33 12.52
CA LYS A 168 53.72 22.56 11.85
C LYS A 168 54.02 24.04 11.68
N GLU A 169 53.01 24.83 11.37
CA GLU A 169 53.11 26.29 11.29
C GLU A 169 53.49 26.86 12.65
N ALA A 170 52.78 26.50 13.72
CA ALA A 170 53.06 26.96 15.08
C ALA A 170 54.50 26.62 15.50
N THR A 171 54.94 25.38 15.25
CA THR A 171 56.30 24.93 15.56
C THR A 171 57.34 25.74 14.76
N SER A 172 57.08 25.97 13.48
CA SER A 172 57.99 26.75 12.61
C SER A 172 58.06 28.21 13.05
N LEU A 173 56.91 28.83 13.37
CA LEU A 173 56.84 30.20 13.86
C LEU A 173 57.57 30.36 15.20
N GLN A 174 57.43 29.40 16.12
CA GLN A 174 58.15 29.42 17.39
C GLN A 174 59.68 29.33 17.19
N ALA A 175 60.14 28.49 16.27
CA ALA A 175 61.56 28.40 15.92
C ALA A 175 62.07 29.70 15.30
N LEU A 176 61.33 30.28 14.35
CA LEU A 176 61.65 31.55 13.72
C LEU A 176 61.67 32.73 14.71
N GLN A 177 60.72 32.78 15.65
CA GLN A 177 60.70 33.77 16.73
C GLN A 177 61.93 33.65 17.64
N SER A 178 62.32 32.43 18.00
CA SER A 178 63.51 32.18 18.83
C SER A 178 64.79 32.64 18.13
N ILE A 179 64.93 32.34 16.83
CA ILE A 179 66.05 32.80 16.01
C ILE A 179 66.05 34.34 15.89
N SER A 180 64.89 34.93 15.62
CA SER A 180 64.73 36.38 15.52
C SER A 180 65.10 37.09 16.83
N ALA A 181 64.67 36.56 17.98
CA ALA A 181 65.04 37.08 19.30
C ALA A 181 66.56 37.00 19.54
N GLY A 182 67.21 35.94 19.07
CA GLY A 182 68.68 35.82 19.08
C GLY A 182 69.36 36.95 18.30
N PHE A 183 68.96 37.17 17.05
CA PHE A 183 69.49 38.27 16.24
C PHE A 183 69.19 39.66 16.82
N GLN A 184 68.01 39.85 17.41
CA GLN A 184 67.67 41.11 18.09
C GLN A 184 68.58 41.39 19.28
N ASN A 185 68.93 40.37 20.06
CA ASN A 185 69.86 40.48 21.18
C ASN A 185 71.27 40.84 20.70
N ASP A 186 71.76 40.16 19.66
CA ASP A 186 73.06 40.45 19.05
C ASP A 186 73.11 41.90 18.52
N LEU A 187 72.03 42.35 17.88
CA LEU A 187 71.88 43.72 17.41
C LEU A 187 71.90 44.74 18.56
N GLU A 188 71.24 44.43 19.69
CA GLU A 188 71.26 45.28 20.89
C GLU A 188 72.66 45.37 21.51
N LYS A 189 73.38 44.25 21.62
CA LYS A 189 74.78 44.21 22.08
C LYS A 189 75.69 45.07 21.20
N LEU A 190 75.58 44.93 19.87
CA LEU A 190 76.35 45.71 18.91
C LEU A 190 76.05 47.22 19.01
N LYS A 191 74.76 47.60 19.12
CA LYS A 191 74.37 49.01 19.33
C LYS A 191 74.93 49.58 20.63
N LYS A 192 74.87 48.83 21.74
CA LYS A 192 75.44 49.25 23.02
C LYS A 192 76.95 49.47 22.90
N CYS A 193 77.66 48.56 22.24
CA CYS A 193 79.08 48.69 21.97
C CYS A 193 79.40 49.94 21.15
N GLN A 194 78.67 50.16 20.05
CA GLN A 194 78.81 51.33 19.18
C GLN A 194 78.60 52.65 19.94
N ASN A 195 77.54 52.74 20.77
CA ASN A 195 77.27 53.92 21.59
C ASN A 195 78.36 54.19 22.63
N THR A 196 78.94 53.14 23.21
CA THR A 196 80.02 53.29 24.19
C THR A 196 81.29 53.80 23.52
N PHE A 197 81.58 53.32 22.31
CA PHE A 197 82.76 53.72 21.54
C PHE A 197 82.66 55.14 20.98
N THR A 198 81.50 55.52 20.45
CA THR A 198 81.27 56.87 19.88
C THR A 198 81.27 57.99 20.92
N ASN A 199 80.91 57.69 22.17
CA ASN A 199 80.88 58.67 23.26
C ASN A 199 82.18 58.73 24.08
N SER A 200 83.16 57.87 23.83
CA SER A 200 84.43 57.87 24.56
C SER A 200 85.41 58.90 23.96
N GLN A 201 85.79 59.91 24.74
CA GLN A 201 86.63 61.03 24.31
C GLN A 201 88.07 61.02 24.87
N THR A 202 88.51 59.93 25.53
CA THR A 202 89.81 59.87 26.22
C THR A 202 90.72 58.73 25.73
N ILE A 203 91.95 59.08 25.32
CA ILE A 203 93.01 58.19 24.81
C ILE A 203 93.41 57.08 25.83
N THR A 204 93.15 57.27 27.12
CA THR A 204 93.45 56.29 28.18
C THR A 204 92.51 55.08 28.24
N ASP A 205 91.33 55.14 27.62
CA ASP A 205 90.34 54.05 27.66
C ASP A 205 90.38 53.11 26.45
N VAL A 206 91.23 53.40 25.45
CA VAL A 206 91.32 52.65 24.18
C VAL A 206 91.64 51.17 24.41
N ALA A 207 92.54 50.85 25.34
CA ALA A 207 92.88 49.46 25.65
C ALA A 207 91.70 48.69 26.28
N LYS A 208 90.87 49.39 27.06
CA LYS A 208 89.68 48.82 27.73
C LYS A 208 88.55 48.59 26.74
N LEU A 209 88.33 49.55 25.84
CA LEU A 209 87.38 49.46 24.73
C LEU A 209 87.77 48.35 23.75
N LEU A 210 89.04 48.25 23.37
CA LEU A 210 89.53 47.16 22.51
C LEU A 210 89.34 45.78 23.15
N LYS A 211 89.50 45.67 24.47
CA LYS A 211 89.26 44.42 25.20
C LYS A 211 87.77 44.05 25.23
N GLN A 212 86.89 45.02 25.43
CA GLN A 212 85.44 44.83 25.36
C GLN A 212 84.97 44.47 23.94
N LEU A 213 85.52 45.12 22.91
CA LEU A 213 85.24 44.82 21.51
C LEU A 213 85.64 43.38 21.17
N LYS A 214 86.86 42.95 21.58
CA LYS A 214 87.32 41.58 21.37
C LYS A 214 86.45 40.53 22.07
N HIS A 215 85.95 40.82 23.27
CA HIS A 215 85.04 39.92 23.98
C HIS A 215 83.70 39.77 23.23
N ILE A 216 83.10 40.88 22.81
CA ILE A 216 81.82 40.86 22.08
C ILE A 216 81.99 40.19 20.71
N MET A 217 83.10 40.44 20.01
CA MET A 217 83.40 39.76 18.75
C MET A 217 83.57 38.25 18.96
N SER A 218 84.23 37.81 20.04
CA SER A 218 84.34 36.38 20.38
C SER A 218 82.96 35.76 20.68
N ASP A 219 82.09 36.45 21.42
CA ASP A 219 80.74 35.98 21.72
C ASP A 219 79.84 35.87 20.47
N LEU A 220 80.17 36.62 19.41
CA LEU A 220 79.50 36.57 18.11
C LEU A 220 80.15 35.53 17.18
N ASP A 221 81.48 35.33 17.27
CA ASP A 221 82.25 34.34 16.49
C ASP A 221 82.00 32.90 16.95
N ASP A 222 81.64 32.66 18.23
CA ASP A 222 81.18 31.34 18.74
C ASP A 222 79.85 30.89 18.10
N THR A 223 79.24 31.74 17.27
CA THR A 223 78.05 31.42 16.48
C THR A 223 78.44 31.21 15.02
N GLU A 224 79.17 30.12 14.74
CA GLU A 224 79.40 29.67 13.37
C GLU A 224 78.06 29.68 12.60
N GLU A 225 77.96 30.53 11.58
CA GLU A 225 76.88 30.60 10.59
C GLU A 225 75.45 30.82 11.12
N LYS A 226 75.17 31.91 11.84
CA LYS A 226 73.81 32.47 11.88
C LYS A 226 73.43 33.13 10.55
N ASN A 227 73.39 32.35 9.46
CA ASN A 227 72.68 32.78 8.26
C ASN A 227 71.17 32.77 8.53
N PRO A 228 70.38 33.66 7.91
CA PRO A 228 68.93 33.58 8.02
C PRO A 228 68.47 32.18 7.58
N PRO A 229 67.57 31.52 8.34
CA PRO A 229 67.14 30.18 8.00
C PRO A 229 66.42 30.20 6.64
N LEU A 230 66.48 29.08 5.92
CA LEU A 230 65.63 28.91 4.74
C LEU A 230 64.16 29.02 5.16
N MET A 231 63.40 29.88 4.49
CA MET A 231 62.00 30.08 4.82
C MET A 231 61.16 28.85 4.44
N PRO A 232 60.32 28.34 5.36
CA PRO A 232 59.43 27.25 5.05
C PRO A 232 58.40 27.67 3.99
N THR A 233 58.10 26.75 3.06
CA THR A 233 57.05 26.95 2.04
C THR A 233 56.03 25.83 2.14
N VAL A 234 54.75 26.15 1.90
CA VAL A 234 53.65 25.18 1.97
C VAL A 234 53.04 25.00 0.59
N LYS A 235 52.92 23.75 0.15
CA LYS A 235 52.25 23.38 -1.10
C LYS A 235 51.33 22.19 -0.85
N TYR A 236 50.04 22.37 -1.11
CA TYR A 236 49.09 21.26 -1.16
C TYR A 236 49.00 20.72 -2.58
N ILE A 237 49.07 19.39 -2.72
CA ILE A 237 48.88 18.69 -3.99
C ILE A 237 47.81 17.63 -3.77
N MET A 238 46.69 17.78 -4.48
CA MET A 238 45.63 16.77 -4.48
C MET A 238 46.13 15.50 -5.17
N LYS A 239 45.89 14.34 -4.57
CA LYS A 239 46.37 13.06 -5.10
C LYS A 239 45.64 12.61 -6.37
N LYS A 240 44.33 12.88 -6.46
CA LYS A 240 43.46 12.48 -7.57
C LYS A 240 42.14 13.24 -7.50
N ASP A 241 41.59 13.60 -8.67
CA ASP A 241 40.21 14.06 -8.79
C ASP A 241 39.23 12.90 -8.55
N ILE A 242 38.18 13.16 -7.76
CA ILE A 242 37.09 12.21 -7.54
C ILE A 242 36.07 12.36 -8.68
N THR A 243 35.75 11.25 -9.34
CA THR A 243 34.73 11.20 -10.40
C THR A 243 33.39 10.71 -9.88
N GLU A 244 32.31 11.06 -10.58
CA GLU A 244 30.95 10.57 -10.26
C GLU A 244 30.88 9.03 -10.23
N SER A 245 31.61 8.36 -11.14
CA SER A 245 31.70 6.89 -11.18
C SER A 245 32.31 6.26 -9.92
N GLU A 246 33.17 6.99 -9.21
CA GLU A 246 33.75 6.52 -7.95
C GLU A 246 32.79 6.73 -6.79
N ILE A 247 32.00 7.80 -6.82
CA ILE A 247 30.94 8.06 -5.84
C ILE A 247 29.85 6.99 -5.94
N LEU A 248 29.44 6.63 -7.16
CA LEU A 248 28.42 5.60 -7.39
C LEU A 248 28.79 4.24 -6.81
N LYS A 249 30.09 3.90 -6.70
CA LYS A 249 30.54 2.64 -6.08
C LYS A 249 30.26 2.53 -4.59
N TYR A 250 29.96 3.66 -3.93
CA TYR A 250 29.65 3.69 -2.50
C TYR A 250 28.15 3.52 -2.20
N PHE A 251 27.28 3.61 -3.21
CA PHE A 251 25.84 3.48 -3.04
C PHE A 251 25.29 2.30 -3.85
N GLY A 252 24.15 1.78 -3.41
CA GLY A 252 23.39 0.77 -4.16
C GLY A 252 22.46 1.37 -5.20
N ASP A 253 21.81 0.50 -5.98
CA ASP A 253 20.77 0.87 -6.93
C ASP A 253 19.38 0.89 -6.27
N ILE A 254 18.54 1.82 -6.72
CA ILE A 254 17.12 1.87 -6.32
C ILE A 254 16.30 1.02 -7.28
N SER A 255 15.63 -0.01 -6.74
CA SER A 255 14.72 -0.86 -7.49
C SER A 255 13.29 -0.74 -6.94
N VAL A 256 12.34 -0.43 -7.81
CA VAL A 256 10.93 -0.25 -7.46
C VAL A 256 10.09 -1.23 -8.29
N GLN A 257 9.25 -2.02 -7.62
CA GLN A 257 8.27 -2.86 -8.30
C GLN A 257 7.07 -2.01 -8.74
N GLU A 258 6.81 -1.96 -10.04
CA GLU A 258 5.69 -1.21 -10.59
C GLU A 258 4.33 -1.85 -10.27
N ILE A 259 3.30 -1.01 -10.18
CA ILE A 259 1.92 -1.46 -10.03
C ILE A 259 1.48 -2.13 -11.33
N ASN A 260 1.20 -3.43 -11.28
CA ASN A 260 0.81 -4.17 -12.46
C ASN A 260 -0.72 -4.08 -12.71
N TYR A 261 -1.15 -3.08 -13.48
CA TYR A 261 -2.56 -2.82 -13.80
C TYR A 261 -3.23 -3.88 -14.69
N SER A 262 -2.45 -4.75 -15.34
CA SER A 262 -2.94 -5.66 -16.38
C SER A 262 -3.74 -6.87 -15.85
N ASN A 263 -3.53 -7.28 -14.59
CA ASN A 263 -4.24 -8.40 -13.98
C ASN A 263 -5.67 -8.04 -13.50
N THR A 264 -5.93 -6.78 -13.14
CA THR A 264 -7.21 -6.33 -12.55
C THR A 264 -8.35 -6.29 -13.59
N VAL A 265 -8.02 -6.08 -14.87
CA VAL A 265 -9.00 -6.05 -15.98
C VAL A 265 -9.42 -7.47 -16.40
N GLN A 266 -8.52 -8.46 -16.31
CA GLN A 266 -8.83 -9.84 -16.73
C GLN A 266 -9.73 -10.58 -15.71
N GLU A 267 -9.58 -10.32 -14.40
CA GLU A 267 -10.43 -10.93 -13.37
C GLU A 267 -11.86 -10.36 -13.36
N SER A 268 -12.00 -9.05 -13.59
CA SER A 268 -13.31 -8.39 -13.68
C SER A 268 -14.13 -8.81 -14.91
N GLN A 269 -13.48 -9.20 -16.01
CA GLN A 269 -14.14 -9.81 -17.17
C GLN A 269 -14.54 -11.28 -16.92
N LYS A 270 -13.75 -12.04 -16.14
CA LYS A 270 -14.09 -13.42 -15.74
C LYS A 270 -15.30 -13.49 -14.83
N GLU A 271 -15.42 -12.59 -13.85
CA GLU A 271 -16.57 -12.56 -12.93
C GLU A 271 -17.86 -12.11 -13.62
N LYS A 272 -17.81 -11.09 -14.50
CA LYS A 272 -18.97 -10.69 -15.32
C LYS A 272 -19.47 -11.81 -16.22
N ASN A 273 -18.54 -12.58 -16.81
CA ASN A 273 -18.86 -13.76 -17.62
C ASN A 273 -19.31 -14.98 -16.79
N GLN A 274 -19.09 -15.01 -15.47
CA GLN A 274 -19.57 -16.08 -14.59
C GLN A 274 -20.99 -15.83 -14.12
N VAL A 275 -21.33 -14.59 -13.75
CA VAL A 275 -22.67 -14.21 -13.28
C VAL A 275 -23.72 -14.29 -14.39
N MET A 276 -23.37 -13.93 -15.64
CA MET A 276 -24.29 -14.07 -16.78
C MET A 276 -24.47 -15.52 -17.27
N LYS A 277 -23.63 -16.47 -16.85
CA LYS A 277 -23.66 -17.87 -17.33
C LYS A 277 -24.44 -18.81 -16.42
N THR A 278 -24.74 -18.39 -15.18
CA THR A 278 -25.43 -19.22 -14.18
C THR A 278 -26.94 -19.14 -14.24
N SER A 279 -27.53 -18.18 -14.98
CA SER A 279 -28.99 -18.05 -15.12
C SER A 279 -29.61 -19.01 -16.14
N SER A 280 -28.81 -19.65 -17.01
CA SER A 280 -29.33 -20.50 -18.10
C SER A 280 -28.81 -21.95 -18.12
N GLU A 281 -28.06 -22.40 -17.11
CA GLU A 281 -27.49 -23.76 -17.06
C GLU A 281 -27.88 -24.53 -15.78
N VAL A 282 -28.50 -25.71 -15.95
CA VAL A 282 -28.91 -26.60 -14.84
C VAL A 282 -28.02 -27.85 -14.80
N ALA A 283 -27.55 -28.24 -13.61
CA ALA A 283 -26.78 -29.48 -13.43
C ALA A 283 -27.70 -30.71 -13.51
N ILE A 284 -27.41 -31.62 -14.43
CA ILE A 284 -28.27 -32.79 -14.70
C ILE A 284 -27.69 -34.12 -14.22
N VAL A 285 -26.36 -34.26 -14.17
CA VAL A 285 -25.68 -35.50 -13.75
C VAL A 285 -24.39 -35.18 -13.01
N SER A 286 -24.11 -35.92 -11.93
CA SER A 286 -22.86 -35.86 -11.18
C SER A 286 -22.27 -37.26 -11.02
N ALA A 287 -21.02 -37.46 -11.44
CA ALA A 287 -20.32 -38.74 -11.32
C ALA A 287 -18.88 -38.55 -10.80
N GLY A 288 -18.38 -39.54 -10.07
CA GLY A 288 -16.96 -39.61 -9.68
C GLY A 288 -16.12 -40.26 -10.79
N ALA A 289 -15.01 -39.65 -11.16
CA ALA A 289 -14.10 -40.14 -12.19
C ALA A 289 -12.64 -40.17 -11.71
N LYS A 290 -11.92 -41.25 -12.04
CA LYS A 290 -10.46 -41.34 -11.88
C LYS A 290 -9.79 -40.73 -13.11
N VAL A 291 -8.95 -39.72 -12.90
CA VAL A 291 -8.26 -39.02 -14.00
C VAL A 291 -6.90 -39.67 -14.25
N MET A 292 -6.63 -39.98 -15.52
CA MET A 292 -5.37 -40.56 -15.98
C MET A 292 -4.66 -39.56 -16.90
N LEU A 293 -3.34 -39.43 -16.76
CA LEU A 293 -2.46 -38.67 -17.65
C LEU A 293 -1.72 -39.65 -18.56
N TYR A 294 -1.61 -39.32 -19.84
CA TYR A 294 -0.79 -40.11 -20.76
C TYR A 294 0.65 -39.66 -20.67
N ASP A 295 1.52 -40.56 -20.22
CA ASP A 295 2.96 -40.29 -20.14
C ASP A 295 3.61 -40.64 -21.49
N ASN A 296 3.98 -39.62 -22.26
CA ASN A 296 4.51 -39.75 -23.62
C ASN A 296 5.84 -40.55 -23.70
N PRO A 297 6.83 -40.37 -22.79
CA PRO A 297 8.06 -41.16 -22.78
C PRO A 297 7.83 -42.65 -22.50
N SER A 298 6.92 -43.00 -21.58
CA SER A 298 6.63 -44.40 -21.25
C SER A 298 5.47 -45.02 -22.05
N LYS A 299 4.80 -44.22 -22.89
CA LYS A 299 3.62 -44.59 -23.71
C LYS A 299 2.50 -45.28 -22.92
N LYS A 300 2.30 -44.91 -21.65
CA LYS A 300 1.28 -45.51 -20.78
C LYS A 300 0.43 -44.44 -20.09
N TRP A 301 -0.82 -44.80 -19.79
CA TRP A 301 -1.71 -44.00 -18.97
C TRP A 301 -1.37 -44.20 -17.49
N VAL A 302 -0.96 -43.13 -16.82
CA VAL A 302 -0.63 -43.11 -15.38
C VAL A 302 -1.65 -42.26 -14.60
N PRO A 303 -1.96 -42.58 -13.33
CA PRO A 303 -2.91 -41.80 -12.55
C PRO A 303 -2.47 -40.34 -12.37
N ALA A 304 -3.41 -39.40 -12.45
CA ALA A 304 -3.14 -37.98 -12.19
C ALA A 304 -2.97 -37.71 -10.69
N GLY A 305 -1.81 -38.06 -10.11
CA GLY A 305 -1.48 -37.86 -8.69
C GLY A 305 -0.19 -38.56 -8.29
N SER A 306 0.42 -38.15 -7.17
CA SER A 306 1.58 -38.87 -6.61
C SER A 306 1.18 -40.31 -6.27
N ALA A 307 2.13 -41.24 -6.44
CA ALA A 307 1.92 -42.70 -6.47
C ALA A 307 1.23 -43.34 -5.24
N GLN A 308 0.89 -42.57 -4.20
CA GLN A 308 0.24 -43.05 -2.97
C GLN A 308 -1.20 -42.58 -2.76
N LYS A 309 -1.75 -41.64 -3.55
CA LYS A 309 -3.16 -41.20 -3.38
C LYS A 309 -3.85 -40.96 -4.74
N ILE A 310 -4.76 -41.86 -5.11
CA ILE A 310 -5.67 -41.70 -6.27
C ILE A 310 -6.67 -40.58 -5.93
N SER A 311 -6.49 -39.39 -6.53
CA SER A 311 -7.44 -38.29 -6.37
C SER A 311 -8.69 -38.52 -7.24
N LEU A 312 -9.88 -38.55 -6.62
CA LEU A 312 -11.16 -38.64 -7.32
C LEU A 312 -11.57 -37.23 -7.80
N SER A 313 -11.97 -37.12 -9.06
CA SER A 313 -12.54 -35.88 -9.61
C SER A 313 -14.05 -36.02 -9.72
N LYS A 314 -14.78 -34.95 -9.35
CA LYS A 314 -16.22 -34.88 -9.54
C LYS A 314 -16.49 -34.27 -10.90
N VAL A 315 -17.15 -35.01 -11.78
CA VAL A 315 -17.58 -34.55 -13.09
C VAL A 315 -19.07 -34.22 -13.01
N GLN A 316 -19.42 -33.00 -13.38
CA GLN A 316 -20.79 -32.51 -13.45
C GLN A 316 -21.14 -32.16 -14.88
N ILE A 317 -22.27 -32.65 -15.37
CA ILE A 317 -22.82 -32.31 -16.67
C ILE A 317 -23.92 -31.28 -16.46
N TYR A 318 -23.79 -30.13 -17.11
CA TYR A 318 -24.75 -29.05 -17.14
C TYR A 318 -25.47 -29.05 -18.48
N ARG A 319 -26.77 -28.81 -18.48
CA ARG A 319 -27.57 -28.59 -19.68
C ARG A 319 -27.99 -27.14 -19.71
N HIS A 320 -27.75 -26.48 -20.84
CA HIS A 320 -28.27 -25.15 -21.11
C HIS A 320 -29.76 -25.22 -21.42
N THR A 321 -30.58 -24.47 -20.71
CA THR A 321 -32.06 -24.57 -20.72
C THR A 321 -32.66 -24.14 -22.06
N GLU A 322 -32.05 -23.17 -22.74
CA GLU A 322 -32.60 -22.61 -23.99
C GLU A 322 -32.16 -23.31 -25.28
N ASN A 323 -30.98 -23.94 -25.32
CA ASN A 323 -30.40 -24.44 -26.57
C ASN A 323 -29.98 -25.92 -26.52
N ASN A 324 -30.33 -26.64 -25.43
CA ASN A 324 -30.03 -28.07 -25.23
C ASN A 324 -28.54 -28.45 -25.40
N LYS A 325 -27.62 -27.49 -25.26
CA LYS A 325 -26.19 -27.79 -25.27
C LYS A 325 -25.74 -28.29 -23.90
N PHE A 326 -24.81 -29.24 -23.91
CA PHE A 326 -24.27 -29.84 -22.69
C PHE A 326 -22.85 -29.33 -22.44
N ARG A 327 -22.57 -29.01 -21.18
CA ARG A 327 -21.23 -28.62 -20.72
C ARG A 327 -20.79 -29.57 -19.62
N ILE A 328 -19.64 -30.20 -19.81
CA ILE A 328 -19.04 -31.12 -18.84
C ILE A 328 -17.97 -30.37 -18.05
N VAL A 329 -18.09 -30.37 -16.73
CA VAL A 329 -17.18 -29.68 -15.81
C VAL A 329 -16.58 -30.71 -14.87
N GLY A 330 -15.28 -30.96 -15.01
CA GLY A 330 -14.51 -31.72 -14.03
C GLY A 330 -13.92 -30.80 -12.98
N ARG A 331 -14.20 -31.05 -11.70
CA ARG A 331 -13.49 -30.43 -10.57
C ARG A 331 -12.69 -31.51 -9.84
N LYS A 332 -11.37 -31.27 -9.71
CA LYS A 332 -10.50 -32.10 -8.89
C LYS A 332 -10.87 -31.87 -7.42
N MET A 333 -11.33 -32.90 -6.72
CA MET A 333 -11.63 -32.75 -5.29
C MET A 333 -10.33 -32.80 -4.50
N ALA A 334 -9.99 -31.70 -3.81
CA ALA A 334 -8.91 -31.71 -2.85
C ALA A 334 -9.46 -32.25 -1.52
N ASN A 335 -8.90 -33.38 -1.08
CA ASN A 335 -8.92 -33.94 0.27
C ASN A 335 -10.23 -33.82 1.07
N PHE A 336 -11.05 -34.88 1.03
CA PHE A 336 -11.90 -35.23 2.17
C PHE A 336 -11.12 -36.22 3.04
N GLU A 337 -10.40 -35.73 4.05
CA GLU A 337 -10.13 -36.54 5.23
C GLU A 337 -11.42 -36.56 6.05
N VAL A 338 -12.17 -37.65 5.97
CA VAL A 338 -13.18 -37.98 6.97
C VAL A 338 -12.44 -38.68 8.10
N SER A 339 -12.13 -37.93 9.16
CA SER A 339 -11.65 -38.50 10.41
C SER A 339 -12.81 -39.26 11.05
N TYR A 340 -12.84 -40.58 10.93
CA TYR A 340 -13.63 -41.42 11.80
C TYR A 340 -12.91 -41.47 13.16
N PHE A 341 -13.47 -40.82 14.17
CA PHE A 341 -13.17 -41.16 15.56
C PHE A 341 -13.99 -42.41 15.89
N SER A 342 -13.29 -43.51 16.17
CA SER A 342 -13.83 -44.73 16.78
C SER A 342 -14.04 -44.55 18.27
#